data_AF-A0A5C3LS39-F1
#
_entry.id   AF-A0A5C3LS39-F1
#
_cell.length_a   1.000
_cell.length_b   1.000
_cell.length_c   1.000
_cell.angle_alpha   90.00
_cell.angle_beta   90.00
_cell.angle_gamma   90.00
#
_symmetry.space_group_name_H-M   'P 1'
#
loop_
_entity.id
_entity.type
_entity.pdbx_description
1 polymer ?
#
loop_
_entity_poly.entity_id
_entity_poly.type
_entity_poly.pdbx_seq_one_letter_code
_entity_poly.pdbx_strand_id
1 'polypeptide(L)'
;AFKTLITAVDQMPFYDISPKALIVPNTPLCAYLLSHAPLYPLQLYSLAGHHKLESLAIHTSPYLLAYPLANITDDTARRMEAIYLKRLMNLHINRINALKEILLLPPHPHPPTKECGFGEQKELTRAWALALAYLAWESQPGLAIPVHQIMYTCLRTACRSRSVLSLSTASMAGLKM
;
A
#
# COMPACT_ATOMS: atom_id res chain seq x y z
N ALA A 1 12.65 -25.65 -7.84
CA ALA A 1 12.51 -25.89 -6.38
C ALA A 1 11.07 -25.63 -5.91
N PHE A 2 10.58 -24.38 -5.92
CA PHE A 2 9.26 -24.04 -5.37
C PHE A 2 8.07 -24.79 -6.04
N LYS A 3 8.07 -24.90 -7.38
CA LYS A 3 7.03 -25.68 -8.10
C LYS A 3 6.94 -27.13 -7.61
N THR A 4 8.09 -27.78 -7.40
CA THR A 4 8.18 -29.15 -6.87
C THR A 4 7.61 -29.24 -5.45
N LEU A 5 7.86 -28.23 -4.61
CA LEU A 5 7.32 -28.15 -3.26
C LEU A 5 5.79 -28.04 -3.27
N ILE A 6 5.23 -27.18 -4.11
CA ILE A 6 3.77 -27.07 -4.31
C ILE A 6 3.19 -28.43 -4.73
N THR A 7 3.78 -29.05 -5.75
CA THR A 7 3.32 -30.36 -6.23
C THR A 7 3.40 -31.41 -5.13
N ALA A 8 4.46 -31.42 -4.32
CA ALA A 8 4.57 -32.35 -3.20
C ALA A 8 3.44 -32.16 -2.17
N VAL A 9 3.10 -30.91 -1.82
CA VAL A 9 1.97 -30.61 -0.91
C VAL A 9 0.64 -31.03 -1.54
N ASP A 10 0.44 -30.78 -2.84
CA ASP A 10 -0.77 -31.19 -3.56
C ASP A 10 -0.95 -32.71 -3.63
N GLN A 11 0.16 -33.48 -3.60
CA GLN A 11 0.13 -34.94 -3.60
C GLN A 11 0.03 -35.56 -2.21
N MET A 12 0.17 -34.80 -1.12
CA MET A 12 0.02 -35.36 0.24
C MET A 12 -1.31 -36.10 0.46
N PRO A 13 -2.47 -35.58 0.02
CA PRO A 13 -3.74 -36.30 0.17
C PRO A 13 -3.77 -37.64 -0.58
N PHE A 14 -3.01 -37.81 -1.66
CA PHE A 14 -2.89 -39.08 -2.37
C PHE A 14 -2.21 -40.16 -1.52
N TYR A 15 -1.33 -39.75 -0.61
CA TYR A 15 -0.65 -40.65 0.34
C TYR A 15 -1.32 -40.69 1.71
N ASP A 16 -2.60 -40.31 1.82
CA ASP A 16 -3.35 -40.19 3.08
C ASP A 16 -2.71 -39.24 4.12
N ILE A 17 -1.85 -38.32 3.67
CA ILE A 17 -1.23 -37.30 4.50
C ILE A 17 -2.07 -36.03 4.43
N SER A 18 -2.57 -35.55 5.56
CA SER A 18 -3.31 -34.28 5.60
C SER A 18 -2.37 -33.08 5.62
N PRO A 19 -2.37 -32.20 4.59
CA PRO A 19 -1.56 -30.98 4.58
C PRO A 19 -1.86 -30.08 5.77
N LYS A 20 -3.13 -30.03 6.20
CA LYS A 20 -3.61 -29.22 7.32
C LYS A 20 -3.02 -29.67 8.66
N ALA A 21 -2.69 -30.96 8.82
CA ALA A 21 -2.08 -31.48 10.03
C ALA A 21 -0.57 -31.20 10.10
N LEU A 22 0.11 -31.10 8.95
CA LEU A 22 1.57 -30.91 8.89
C LEU A 22 2.00 -29.45 8.70
N ILE A 23 1.19 -28.64 8.02
CA ILE A 23 1.49 -27.24 7.71
C ILE A 23 0.85 -26.35 8.79
N VAL A 24 1.43 -26.44 9.97
CA VAL A 24 1.04 -25.69 11.18
C VAL A 24 2.15 -24.66 11.49
N PRO A 25 1.86 -23.53 12.16
CA PRO A 25 2.92 -22.64 12.63
C PRO A 25 4.00 -23.41 13.40
N ASN A 26 5.26 -23.00 13.22
CA ASN A 26 6.46 -23.62 13.82
C ASN A 26 6.87 -24.99 13.27
N THR A 27 6.23 -25.51 12.21
CA THR A 27 6.76 -26.68 11.50
C THR A 27 7.81 -26.27 10.46
N PRO A 28 8.84 -27.11 10.23
CA PRO A 28 9.90 -26.79 9.27
C PRO A 28 9.35 -26.64 7.86
N LEU A 29 8.32 -27.41 7.50
CA LEU A 29 7.65 -27.32 6.21
C LEU A 29 6.93 -25.98 6.04
N CYS A 30 6.25 -25.50 7.08
CA CYS A 30 5.60 -24.19 7.07
C CYS A 30 6.64 -23.06 6.93
N ALA A 31 7.73 -23.12 7.69
CA ALA A 31 8.81 -22.13 7.58
C ALA A 31 9.47 -22.13 6.19
N TYR A 32 9.68 -23.31 5.61
CA TYR A 32 10.23 -23.45 4.27
C TYR A 32 9.29 -22.88 3.19
N LEU A 33 7.99 -23.15 3.29
CA LEU A 33 6.98 -22.55 2.43
C LEU A 33 6.98 -21.01 2.54
N LEU A 34 7.05 -20.48 3.77
CA LEU A 34 7.06 -19.05 4.02
C LEU A 34 8.32 -18.35 3.50
N SER A 35 9.46 -19.05 3.42
CA SER A 35 10.67 -18.50 2.79
C SER A 35 10.47 -18.11 1.32
N HIS A 36 9.49 -18.72 0.64
CA HIS A 36 9.13 -18.42 -0.74
C HIS A 36 8.04 -17.35 -0.89
N ALA A 37 7.43 -16.90 0.22
CA ALA A 37 6.34 -15.91 0.19
C ALA A 37 6.71 -14.58 -0.50
N PRO A 38 7.92 -14.02 -0.35
CA PRO A 38 8.29 -12.77 -1.02
C PRO A 38 8.38 -12.89 -2.56
N LEU A 39 8.73 -14.08 -3.05
CA LEU A 39 8.96 -14.32 -4.49
C LEU A 39 7.70 -14.80 -5.20
N TYR A 40 6.88 -15.61 -4.51
CA TYR A 40 5.72 -16.27 -5.11
C TYR A 40 4.46 -16.15 -4.23
N PRO A 41 4.05 -14.92 -3.84
CA PRO A 41 2.99 -14.72 -2.85
C PRO A 41 1.63 -15.23 -3.32
N LEU A 42 1.25 -15.00 -4.58
CA LEU A 42 -0.05 -15.43 -5.11
C LEU A 42 -0.17 -16.96 -5.18
N GLN A 43 0.91 -17.63 -5.59
CA GLN A 43 0.95 -19.09 -5.73
C GLN A 43 0.88 -19.75 -4.35
N LEU A 44 1.60 -19.20 -3.37
CA LEU A 44 1.59 -19.69 -2.00
C LEU A 44 0.24 -19.46 -1.31
N TYR A 45 -0.37 -18.29 -1.51
CA TYR A 45 -1.70 -17.99 -1.01
C TYR A 45 -2.77 -18.87 -1.66
N SER A 46 -2.62 -19.15 -2.97
CA SER A 46 -3.51 -20.06 -3.69
C SER A 46 -3.39 -21.51 -3.20
N LEU A 47 -2.18 -21.98 -2.90
CA LEU A 47 -1.96 -23.26 -2.22
C LEU A 47 -2.63 -23.28 -0.84
N ALA A 48 -2.47 -22.21 -0.07
CA ALA A 48 -3.10 -22.10 1.25
C ALA A 48 -4.62 -22.18 1.16
N GLY A 49 -5.22 -21.51 0.16
CA GLY A 49 -6.66 -21.60 -0.09
C GLY A 49 -7.12 -23.00 -0.47
N HIS A 50 -6.43 -23.63 -1.42
CA HIS A 50 -6.74 -24.97 -1.92
C HIS A 50 -6.79 -26.03 -0.81
N HIS A 51 -5.85 -25.98 0.14
CA HIS A 51 -5.76 -26.92 1.26
C HIS A 51 -6.36 -26.39 2.57
N LYS A 52 -7.02 -25.22 2.53
CA LYS A 52 -7.64 -24.53 3.66
C LYS A 52 -6.68 -24.30 4.85
N LEU A 53 -5.46 -23.88 4.52
CA LEU A 53 -4.35 -23.61 5.44
C LEU A 53 -4.39 -22.14 5.91
N GLU A 54 -5.24 -21.85 6.88
CA GLU A 54 -5.47 -20.49 7.39
C GLU A 54 -4.17 -19.80 7.85
N SER A 55 -3.36 -20.51 8.63
CA SER A 55 -2.09 -19.98 9.16
C SER A 55 -1.16 -19.52 8.03
N LEU A 56 -1.00 -20.33 6.98
CA LEU A 56 -0.16 -20.03 5.83
C LEU A 56 -0.71 -18.82 5.05
N ALA A 57 -2.03 -18.75 4.88
CA ALA A 57 -2.68 -17.63 4.22
C ALA A 57 -2.45 -16.31 4.97
N ILE A 58 -2.57 -16.32 6.31
CA ILE A 58 -2.33 -15.12 7.15
C ILE A 58 -0.90 -14.61 6.95
N HIS A 59 0.10 -15.49 7.02
CA HIS A 59 1.51 -15.08 6.89
C HIS A 59 1.88 -14.67 5.45
N THR A 60 1.16 -15.15 4.45
CA THR A 60 1.40 -14.79 3.03
C THR A 60 0.68 -13.49 2.64
N SER A 61 -0.44 -13.16 3.30
CA SER A 61 -1.29 -12.00 2.98
C SER A 61 -0.55 -10.65 2.89
N PRO A 62 0.44 -10.32 3.77
CA PRO A 62 1.18 -9.06 3.69
C PRO A 62 1.90 -8.86 2.36
N TYR A 63 2.40 -9.93 1.74
CA TYR A 63 3.10 -9.87 0.46
C TYR A 63 2.15 -9.64 -0.74
N LEU A 64 0.85 -9.82 -0.55
CA LEU A 64 -0.17 -9.55 -1.56
C LEU A 64 -0.73 -8.12 -1.50
N LEU A 65 -0.40 -7.35 -0.46
CA LEU A 65 -0.95 -6.00 -0.27
C LEU A 65 -0.63 -5.02 -1.41
N ALA A 66 0.47 -5.24 -2.13
CA ALA A 66 0.88 -4.46 -3.30
C ALA A 66 0.70 -5.23 -4.63
N TYR A 67 0.09 -6.42 -4.59
CA TYR A 67 -0.10 -7.24 -5.78
C TYR A 67 -1.21 -6.67 -6.67
N PRO A 68 -1.00 -6.51 -8.00
CA PRO A 68 -2.03 -6.04 -8.90
C PRO A 68 -3.16 -7.08 -9.04
N LEU A 69 -4.36 -6.76 -8.54
CA LEU A 69 -5.51 -7.67 -8.61
C LEU A 69 -5.91 -8.06 -10.04
N ALA A 70 -5.63 -7.20 -11.02
CA ALA A 70 -5.87 -7.48 -12.44
C ALA A 70 -5.05 -8.67 -12.98
N ASN A 71 -3.96 -9.05 -12.29
CA ASN A 71 -3.11 -10.16 -12.69
C ASN A 71 -3.61 -11.51 -12.13
N ILE A 72 -4.72 -11.54 -11.40
CA ILE A 72 -5.33 -12.78 -10.91
C ILE A 72 -6.12 -13.40 -12.06
N THR A 73 -5.68 -14.57 -12.52
CA THR A 73 -6.38 -15.32 -13.56
C THR A 73 -7.49 -16.18 -12.96
N ASP A 74 -8.48 -16.55 -13.77
CA ASP A 74 -9.59 -17.43 -13.36
C ASP A 74 -9.09 -18.77 -12.79
N ASP A 75 -7.98 -19.30 -13.30
CA ASP A 75 -7.40 -20.55 -12.79
C ASP A 75 -6.82 -20.39 -11.39
N THR A 76 -6.15 -19.26 -11.11
CA THR A 76 -5.64 -18.96 -9.76
C THR A 76 -6.78 -18.70 -8.77
N ALA A 77 -7.83 -18.02 -9.22
CA ALA A 77 -9.05 -17.76 -8.46
C ALA A 77 -9.78 -19.07 -8.12
N ARG A 78 -9.90 -19.98 -9.10
CA ARG A 78 -10.50 -21.31 -8.90
C ARG A 78 -9.68 -22.13 -7.90
N ARG A 79 -8.35 -22.11 -8.02
CA ARG A 79 -7.45 -22.89 -7.15
C ARG A 79 -7.50 -22.44 -5.69
N MET A 80 -7.53 -21.13 -5.42
CA MET A 80 -7.57 -20.61 -4.05
C MET A 80 -8.94 -20.76 -3.36
N GLU A 81 -9.98 -21.06 -4.13
CA GLU A 81 -11.39 -21.07 -3.71
C GLU A 81 -11.99 -19.68 -3.43
N ALA A 82 -13.32 -19.61 -3.48
CA ALA A 82 -14.08 -18.37 -3.34
C ALA A 82 -13.87 -17.67 -1.97
N ILE A 83 -13.67 -18.45 -0.90
CA ILE A 83 -13.50 -17.91 0.45
C ILE A 83 -12.20 -17.10 0.56
N TYR A 84 -11.09 -17.65 0.06
CA TYR A 84 -9.80 -16.97 0.10
C TYR A 84 -9.71 -15.83 -0.91
N LEU A 85 -10.34 -15.97 -2.09
CA LEU A 85 -10.47 -14.86 -3.02
C LEU A 85 -11.22 -13.67 -2.39
N LYS A 86 -12.37 -13.93 -1.74
CA LYS A 86 -13.14 -12.91 -1.03
C LYS A 86 -12.30 -12.24 0.06
N ARG A 87 -11.54 -13.03 0.84
CA ARG A 87 -10.66 -12.49 1.89
C ARG A 87 -9.56 -11.60 1.31
N LEU A 88 -8.94 -12.02 0.21
CA LEU A 88 -7.95 -11.21 -0.50
C LEU A 88 -8.57 -9.90 -1.01
N MET A 89 -9.72 -9.95 -1.66
CA MET A 89 -10.42 -8.74 -2.12
C MET A 89 -10.76 -7.81 -0.96
N ASN A 90 -11.29 -8.34 0.15
CA ASN A 90 -11.57 -7.56 1.35
C ASN A 90 -10.32 -6.91 1.95
N LEU A 91 -9.16 -7.59 1.90
CA LEU A 91 -7.89 -7.02 2.35
C LEU A 91 -7.55 -5.73 1.59
N HIS A 92 -7.71 -5.74 0.26
CA HIS A 92 -7.47 -4.55 -0.57
C HIS A 92 -8.52 -3.46 -0.37
N ILE A 93 -9.81 -3.84 -0.31
CA ILE A 93 -10.91 -2.88 -0.08
C ILE A 93 -10.76 -2.20 1.28
N ASN A 94 -10.50 -2.97 2.35
CA ASN A 94 -10.34 -2.44 3.70
C ASN A 94 -9.12 -1.53 3.79
N ARG A 95 -8.02 -1.86 3.09
CA ARG A 95 -6.86 -0.98 3.00
C ARG A 95 -7.20 0.35 2.35
N ILE A 96 -7.90 0.34 1.22
CA ILE A 96 -8.31 1.56 0.53
C ILE A 96 -9.26 2.38 1.39
N ASN A 97 -10.21 1.74 2.07
CA ASN A 97 -11.13 2.41 2.98
C ASN A 97 -10.40 3.02 4.18
N ALA A 98 -9.49 2.29 4.82
CA ALA A 98 -8.67 2.83 5.91
C ALA A 98 -7.81 4.02 5.44
N LEU A 99 -7.25 3.95 4.24
CA LEU A 99 -6.52 5.08 3.65
C LEU A 99 -7.45 6.29 3.43
N LYS A 100 -8.66 6.08 2.91
CA LYS A 100 -9.65 7.15 2.74
C LYS A 100 -9.99 7.81 4.07
N GLU A 101 -10.25 7.03 5.13
CA GLU A 101 -10.55 7.58 6.47
C GLU A 101 -9.39 8.44 7.00
N ILE A 102 -8.15 7.97 6.86
CA ILE A 102 -6.95 8.74 7.27
C ILE A 102 -6.83 10.03 6.45
N LEU A 103 -7.07 9.95 5.15
CA LEU A 103 -6.92 11.07 4.23
C LEU A 103 -8.05 12.10 4.38
N LEU A 104 -9.27 11.69 4.72
CA LEU A 104 -10.40 12.60 4.93
C LEU A 104 -10.17 13.58 6.09
N LEU A 105 -9.33 13.22 7.07
CA LEU A 105 -8.97 14.12 8.15
C LEU A 105 -7.82 15.05 7.69
N PRO A 106 -8.03 16.37 7.60
CA PRO A 106 -6.92 17.28 7.32
C PRO A 106 -5.89 17.20 8.46
N PRO A 107 -4.60 17.44 8.16
CA PRO A 107 -3.57 17.46 9.18
C PRO A 107 -3.91 18.51 10.26
N HIS A 108 -3.77 18.13 11.53
CA HIS A 108 -4.06 19.04 12.64
C HIS A 108 -3.14 20.27 12.57
N PRO A 109 -3.68 21.49 12.73
CA PRO A 109 -2.88 22.70 12.74
C PRO A 109 -1.96 22.71 13.96
N HIS A 110 -0.70 23.05 13.75
CA HIS A 110 0.25 23.29 14.85
C HIS A 110 0.20 24.77 15.27
N PRO A 111 0.67 25.14 16.49
CA PRO A 111 0.80 26.54 16.88
C PRO A 111 1.64 27.33 15.88
N PRO A 112 1.28 28.59 15.55
CA PRO A 112 1.98 29.35 14.52
C PRO A 112 3.45 29.54 14.87
N THR A 113 4.31 29.27 13.91
CA THR A 113 5.76 29.46 14.02
C THR A 113 6.22 30.58 13.09
N LYS A 114 7.49 31.00 13.19
CA LYS A 114 8.07 32.02 12.29
C LYS A 114 8.06 31.60 10.82
N GLU A 115 7.95 30.31 10.54
CA GLU A 115 8.02 29.71 9.20
C GLU A 115 6.65 29.24 8.68
N CYS A 116 5.64 29.12 9.55
CA CYS A 116 4.30 28.67 9.19
C CYS A 116 3.26 29.32 10.11
N GLY A 117 2.58 30.33 9.58
CA GLY A 117 1.48 31.05 10.20
C GLY A 117 0.11 30.58 9.73
N PHE A 118 -0.93 31.24 10.23
CA PHE A 118 -2.32 30.87 9.99
C PHE A 118 -2.72 30.89 8.50
N GLY A 119 -2.15 31.79 7.71
CA GLY A 119 -2.41 31.88 6.26
C GLY A 119 -1.93 30.65 5.49
N GLU A 120 -0.70 30.19 5.77
CA GLU A 120 -0.11 29.00 5.15
C GLU A 120 -0.85 27.73 5.56
N GLN A 121 -1.28 27.63 6.82
CA GLN A 121 -2.11 26.52 7.31
C GLN A 121 -3.47 26.43 6.61
N LYS A 122 -4.11 27.58 6.33
CA LYS A 122 -5.38 27.64 5.60
C LYS A 122 -5.23 27.22 4.14
N GLU A 123 -4.16 27.67 3.47
CA GLU A 123 -3.85 27.23 2.11
C GLU A 123 -3.55 25.72 2.05
N LEU A 124 -2.81 25.18 3.02
CA LEU A 124 -2.56 23.74 3.12
C LEU A 124 -3.86 22.94 3.25
N THR A 125 -4.80 23.41 4.08
CA THR A 125 -6.10 22.75 4.27
C THR A 125 -6.91 22.72 2.97
N ARG A 126 -6.88 23.81 2.20
CA ARG A 126 -7.54 23.90 0.90
C ARG A 126 -6.88 22.99 -0.14
N ALA A 127 -5.55 22.97 -0.20
CA ALA A 127 -4.79 22.10 -1.08
C ALA A 127 -5.00 20.62 -0.75
N TRP A 128 -5.10 20.29 0.53
CA TRP A 128 -5.47 18.95 1.02
C TRP A 128 -6.85 18.53 0.50
N ALA A 129 -7.88 19.35 0.71
CA ALA A 129 -9.24 19.06 0.24
C ALA A 129 -9.30 18.84 -1.28
N LEU A 130 -8.55 19.63 -2.05
CA LEU A 130 -8.45 19.50 -3.50
C LEU A 130 -7.73 18.20 -3.90
N ALA A 131 -6.62 17.83 -3.24
CA ALA A 131 -5.94 16.56 -3.47
C ALA A 131 -6.84 15.35 -3.17
N LEU A 132 -7.65 15.41 -2.10
CA LEU A 132 -8.64 14.38 -1.80
C LEU A 132 -9.73 14.26 -2.88
N ALA A 133 -10.22 15.38 -3.40
CA ALA A 133 -11.19 15.39 -4.49
C ALA A 133 -10.62 14.69 -5.74
N TYR A 134 -9.36 14.95 -6.09
CA TYR A 134 -8.69 14.25 -7.19
C TYR A 134 -8.50 12.76 -6.91
N LEU A 135 -8.09 12.36 -5.70
CA LEU A 135 -7.95 10.94 -5.33
C LEU A 135 -9.29 10.19 -5.36
N ALA A 136 -10.39 10.85 -4.96
CA ALA A 136 -11.73 10.29 -5.06
C ALA A 136 -12.17 10.13 -6.53
N TRP A 137 -11.75 11.06 -7.39
CA TRP A 137 -12.06 11.07 -8.82
C TRP A 137 -11.20 10.09 -9.63
N GLU A 138 -9.93 9.89 -9.29
CA GLU A 138 -8.95 8.98 -9.95
C GLU A 138 -9.21 7.48 -9.72
N SER A 139 -10.44 7.08 -9.39
CA SER A 139 -10.88 5.69 -9.55
C SER A 139 -10.94 5.23 -11.02
N GLN A 140 -10.61 6.11 -11.98
CA GLN A 140 -10.47 5.80 -13.39
C GLN A 140 -8.98 5.62 -13.77
N PRO A 141 -8.58 4.46 -14.33
CA PRO A 141 -7.19 4.17 -14.64
C PRO A 141 -6.72 5.02 -15.83
N GLY A 142 -5.87 6.02 -15.57
CA GLY A 142 -5.27 6.80 -16.66
C GLY A 142 -4.47 8.06 -16.28
N LEU A 143 -4.52 8.54 -15.04
CA LEU A 143 -3.95 9.85 -14.69
C LEU A 143 -3.04 9.88 -13.45
N ALA A 144 -2.27 8.83 -13.15
CA ALA A 144 -1.50 8.73 -11.89
C ALA A 144 -0.32 9.73 -11.68
N ILE A 145 -0.17 10.77 -12.50
CA ILE A 145 1.02 11.65 -12.49
C ILE A 145 0.83 12.98 -11.72
N PRO A 146 -0.33 13.68 -11.71
CA PRO A 146 -0.44 14.95 -10.99
C PRO A 146 -0.46 14.79 -9.48
N VAL A 147 -1.09 13.74 -8.93
CA VAL A 147 -1.37 13.63 -7.50
C VAL A 147 -0.11 13.40 -6.66
N HIS A 148 0.84 12.59 -7.16
CA HIS A 148 2.12 12.37 -6.48
C HIS A 148 2.92 13.68 -6.40
N GLN A 149 2.98 14.43 -7.49
CA GLN A 149 3.69 15.71 -7.56
C GLN A 149 3.03 16.77 -6.65
N ILE A 150 1.69 16.87 -6.66
CA ILE A 150 0.91 17.82 -5.85
C ILE A 150 1.03 17.53 -4.36
N MET A 151 0.96 16.25 -3.95
CA MET A 151 1.11 15.90 -2.53
C MET A 151 2.54 16.11 -2.04
N TYR A 152 3.56 15.71 -2.82
CA TYR A 152 4.96 15.96 -2.47
C TYR A 152 5.31 17.45 -2.44
N THR A 153 4.77 18.26 -3.36
CA THR A 153 4.99 19.72 -3.35
C THR A 153 4.25 20.38 -2.20
N CYS A 154 2.98 20.07 -1.94
CA CYS A 154 2.24 20.66 -0.81
C CYS A 154 2.89 20.37 0.55
N LEU A 155 3.36 19.15 0.79
CA LEU A 155 4.08 18.79 2.02
C LEU A 155 5.45 19.49 2.14
N ARG A 156 6.11 19.80 1.02
CA ARG A 156 7.47 20.35 0.99
C ARG A 156 7.53 21.88 0.88
N THR A 157 6.52 22.51 0.28
CA THR A 157 6.44 23.97 0.09
C THR A 157 5.66 24.67 1.20
N ALA A 158 4.71 24.02 1.87
CA ALA A 158 3.87 24.67 2.89
C ALA A 158 4.61 25.09 4.17
N CYS A 159 5.82 24.58 4.44
CA CYS A 159 6.62 24.98 5.61
C CYS A 159 8.09 25.34 5.30
N ARG A 160 8.54 25.39 4.03
CA ARG A 160 9.98 25.54 3.72
C ARG A 160 10.36 26.59 2.67
N SER A 161 9.44 27.44 2.22
CA SER A 161 9.80 28.50 1.25
C SER A 161 9.85 29.89 1.88
N ARG A 162 10.87 30.14 2.72
CA ARG A 162 11.37 31.51 2.90
C ARG A 162 12.85 31.61 3.25
N SER A 163 13.70 30.81 2.62
CA SER A 163 15.16 30.98 2.75
C SER A 163 15.94 31.03 1.44
N VAL A 164 15.30 31.11 0.27
CA VAL A 164 16.05 31.18 -1.03
C VAL A 164 15.71 32.39 -1.91
N LEU A 165 14.92 33.38 -1.45
CA LEU A 165 14.66 34.59 -2.24
C LEU A 165 14.89 35.92 -1.48
N SER A 166 15.86 35.99 -0.57
CA SER A 166 16.27 37.27 0.04
C SER A 166 17.76 37.62 -0.11
N LEU A 167 18.47 37.02 -1.07
CA LEU A 167 19.84 37.41 -1.40
C LEU A 167 20.00 37.58 -2.92
N SER A 168 19.39 38.65 -3.46
CA SER A 168 20.03 39.42 -4.54
C SER A 168 19.42 40.82 -4.61
N THR A 169 20.04 41.72 -3.83
CA THR A 169 20.32 43.12 -4.17
C THR A 169 19.17 44.03 -4.60
N ALA A 170 18.55 44.68 -3.61
CA ALA A 170 18.27 46.11 -3.69
C ALA A 170 19.10 46.83 -2.63
N SER A 171 20.25 47.37 -3.04
CA SER A 171 20.99 48.40 -2.30
C SER A 171 21.56 49.38 -3.32
N MET A 172 20.88 50.51 -3.47
CA MET A 172 21.39 51.83 -3.11
C MET A 172 20.48 52.90 -3.72
N ALA A 173 19.63 53.48 -2.88
CA ALA A 173 19.07 54.79 -3.12
C ALA A 173 20.16 55.85 -2.88
N GLY A 174 20.07 56.95 -3.63
CA GLY A 174 21.14 57.89 -3.92
C GLY A 174 21.61 58.80 -2.78
N LEU A 175 22.69 59.50 -3.09
CA LEU A 175 23.07 60.77 -2.45
C LEU A 175 23.44 61.77 -3.56
N LYS A 176 22.71 62.88 -3.63
CA LYS A 176 23.15 64.12 -4.30
C LYS A 176 24.13 64.82 -3.35
N MET A 177 25.30 65.21 -3.85
CA MET A 177 25.80 66.58 -3.98
C MET A 177 26.94 66.58 -4.98
#